data_AF-A0A7J6EL70-F1
#
_entry.id   AF-A0A7J6EL70-F1
#
_cell.length_a   1.000
_cell.length_b   1.000
_cell.length_c   1.000
_cell.angle_alpha   90.00
_cell.angle_beta   90.00
_cell.angle_gamma   90.00
#
_symmetry.space_group_name_H-M   'P 1'
#
loop_
_entity.id
_entity.type
_entity.pdbx_description
1 polymer ?
#
loop_
_entity_poly.entity_id
_entity_poly.type
_entity_poly.pdbx_seq_one_letter_code
_entity_poly.pdbx_strand_id
1 'polypeptide(L)'
;AHVEEIKKTHLRDLMNDAQRCHSMMVEFGGLLLDYWRQNATLATIEKLFKLAETANLKHKINQMFGGEHINSTENRSVLHVALRAPRDTVIQNDGKNVVQDIWKVLDKIQELSERVCNGSWVGATGLPLTDVVAVGPSAVARHMVAVSTNLMLVEKFGIDPNNAFTFWDWVGGRYSVCSAVGVLPLSLQYGFQIVEKFLKGASSIDQHFHSAPYEKNIPKYLNWISLYGAFRLVELMECFISWISCKSQCLHLLQAILPYSQALEKFAPHIQQVSMESNGKGVSIDGVPLPYEAGEIDFDEPGTNGQHSFYQLIHQGRIIPCDFIGVVKSQQPVYLKGEVVSNDE
;
A
#
# COMPACT_ATOMS: atom_id res chain seq x y z
N ALA A 1 30.31 8.74 0.46
CA ALA A 1 31.44 7.92 -0.09
C ALA A 1 30.97 6.89 -1.11
N HIS A 2 30.18 5.88 -0.72
CA HIS A 2 29.66 4.86 -1.67
C HIS A 2 28.79 5.45 -2.79
N VAL A 3 27.95 6.44 -2.47
CA VAL A 3 27.11 7.09 -3.48
C VAL A 3 27.94 7.83 -4.54
N GLU A 4 29.03 8.50 -4.14
CA GLU A 4 29.98 9.16 -5.08
C GLU A 4 30.65 8.17 -6.05
N GLU A 5 30.82 6.91 -5.65
CA GLU A 5 31.30 5.85 -6.53
C GLU A 5 30.21 5.44 -7.54
N ILE A 6 28.99 5.22 -7.05
CA ILE A 6 27.86 4.85 -7.92
C ILE A 6 27.49 5.97 -8.90
N LYS A 7 27.63 7.25 -8.52
CA LYS A 7 27.39 8.41 -9.41
C LYS A 7 28.26 8.38 -10.67
N LYS A 8 29.45 7.76 -10.60
CA LYS A 8 30.36 7.59 -11.75
C LYS A 8 29.95 6.44 -12.67
N THR A 9 28.95 5.65 -12.28
CA THR A 9 28.49 4.47 -13.02
C THR A 9 27.19 4.78 -13.75
N HIS A 10 27.12 4.42 -15.03
CA HIS A 10 25.91 4.54 -15.82
C HIS A 10 25.10 3.23 -15.78
N LEU A 11 23.76 3.32 -15.71
CA LEU A 11 22.90 2.12 -15.61
C LEU A 11 23.12 1.15 -16.78
N ARG A 12 23.38 1.67 -17.99
CA ARG A 12 23.73 0.86 -19.17
C ARG A 12 24.91 -0.09 -18.93
N ASP A 13 25.92 0.35 -18.18
CA ASP A 13 27.08 -0.50 -17.89
C ASP A 13 26.71 -1.61 -16.90
N LEU A 14 25.90 -1.26 -15.89
CA LEU A 14 25.37 -2.22 -14.92
C LEU A 14 24.42 -3.26 -15.54
N MET A 15 23.76 -2.91 -16.66
CA MET A 15 22.88 -3.81 -17.40
C MET A 15 23.63 -4.87 -18.21
N ASN A 16 24.90 -4.63 -18.53
CA ASN A 16 25.74 -5.61 -19.24
C ASN A 16 26.15 -6.79 -18.34
N ASP A 17 26.06 -6.63 -17.02
CA ASP A 17 26.28 -7.71 -16.05
C ASP A 17 24.99 -8.54 -15.88
N ALA A 18 24.87 -9.59 -16.68
CA ALA A 18 23.71 -10.49 -16.65
C ALA A 18 23.54 -11.19 -15.29
N GLN A 19 24.64 -11.49 -14.58
CA GLN A 19 24.60 -12.13 -13.28
C GLN A 19 24.02 -11.18 -12.22
N ARG A 20 24.47 -9.92 -12.21
CA ARG A 20 23.87 -8.85 -11.39
C ARG A 20 22.38 -8.72 -11.69
N CYS A 21 22.01 -8.58 -12.98
CA CYS A 21 20.62 -8.40 -13.37
C CYS A 21 19.72 -9.54 -12.87
N HIS A 22 20.16 -10.80 -13.02
CA HIS A 22 19.42 -11.96 -12.52
C HIS A 22 19.32 -11.98 -10.99
N SER A 23 20.37 -11.58 -10.28
CA SER A 23 20.37 -11.50 -8.81
C SER A 23 19.53 -10.35 -8.23
N MET A 24 19.08 -9.42 -9.08
CA MET A 24 18.23 -8.28 -8.70
C MET A 24 16.77 -8.50 -9.14
N MET A 25 16.31 -9.74 -8.96
CA MET A 25 14.94 -10.18 -9.15
C MET A 25 14.51 -11.00 -7.93
N VAL A 26 13.31 -10.76 -7.42
CA VAL A 26 12.75 -11.49 -6.28
C VAL A 26 11.33 -11.93 -6.61
N GLU A 27 11.03 -13.20 -6.36
CA GLU A 27 9.71 -13.77 -6.61
C GLU A 27 9.05 -14.23 -5.31
N PHE A 28 7.75 -13.99 -5.21
CA PHE A 28 6.92 -14.51 -4.13
C PHE A 28 5.45 -14.52 -4.53
N GLY A 29 4.76 -15.65 -4.32
CA GLY A 29 3.29 -15.71 -4.46
C GLY A 29 2.75 -15.34 -5.86
N GLY A 30 3.53 -15.56 -6.92
CA GLY A 30 3.18 -15.16 -8.29
C GLY A 30 3.52 -13.70 -8.63
N LEU A 31 4.13 -12.95 -7.72
CA LEU A 31 4.70 -11.63 -7.96
C LEU A 31 6.18 -11.77 -8.31
N LEU A 32 6.62 -11.04 -9.34
CA LEU A 32 8.02 -10.84 -9.69
C LEU A 32 8.36 -9.36 -9.47
N LEU A 33 9.26 -9.09 -8.54
CA LEU A 33 9.88 -7.77 -8.38
C LEU A 33 11.21 -7.78 -9.14
N ASP A 34 11.27 -7.03 -10.23
CA ASP A 34 12.49 -6.69 -10.95
C ASP A 34 12.95 -5.30 -10.52
N TYR A 35 14.18 -5.22 -10.00
CA TYR A 35 14.79 -3.94 -9.62
C TYR A 35 16.21 -3.75 -10.18
N TRP A 36 16.61 -4.52 -11.22
CA TRP A 36 17.97 -4.40 -11.77
C TRP A 36 18.20 -3.08 -12.51
N ARG A 37 17.12 -2.40 -12.92
CA ARG A 37 17.12 -1.03 -13.49
C ARG A 37 17.39 0.06 -12.46
N GLN A 38 17.59 -0.31 -11.19
CA GLN A 38 18.12 0.61 -10.21
C GLN A 38 19.61 0.81 -10.44
N ASN A 39 20.08 2.06 -10.39
CA ASN A 39 21.51 2.35 -10.49
C ASN A 39 22.18 2.02 -9.14
N ALA A 40 22.35 0.72 -8.87
CA ALA A 40 22.88 0.15 -7.64
C ALA A 40 23.67 -1.12 -7.96
N THR A 41 24.77 -1.37 -7.24
CA THR A 41 25.52 -2.63 -7.30
C THR A 41 25.08 -3.56 -6.17
N LEU A 42 25.53 -4.83 -6.18
CA LEU A 42 25.28 -5.73 -5.06
C LEU A 42 25.87 -5.21 -3.74
N ALA A 43 27.03 -4.55 -3.80
CA ALA A 43 27.60 -3.85 -2.66
C ALA A 43 26.71 -2.69 -2.16
N THR A 44 25.99 -2.00 -3.05
CA THR A 44 24.96 -1.01 -2.63
C THR A 44 23.86 -1.70 -1.84
N ILE A 45 23.34 -2.82 -2.35
CA ILE A 45 22.27 -3.58 -1.71
C ILE A 45 22.69 -4.08 -0.32
N GLU A 46 23.89 -4.64 -0.18
CA GLU A 46 24.43 -5.06 1.12
C GLU A 46 24.54 -3.90 2.13
N LYS A 47 24.91 -2.69 1.68
CA LYS A 47 24.95 -1.52 2.56
C LYS A 47 23.56 -1.07 3.00
N LEU A 48 22.55 -1.19 2.14
CA LEU A 48 21.15 -0.91 2.50
C LEU A 48 20.64 -1.92 3.54
N PHE A 49 21.06 -3.19 3.45
CA PHE A 49 20.71 -4.20 4.46
C PHE A 49 21.33 -3.84 5.82
N LYS A 50 22.62 -3.50 5.83
CA LYS A 50 23.32 -3.03 7.05
C LYS A 50 22.68 -1.77 7.63
N LEU A 51 22.18 -0.86 6.80
CA LEU A 51 21.44 0.31 7.25
C LEU A 51 20.14 -0.09 7.96
N ALA A 52 19.39 -1.05 7.41
CA ALA A 52 18.16 -1.55 8.02
C ALA A 52 18.40 -2.27 9.35
N GLU A 53 19.49 -3.04 9.44
CA GLU A 53 19.94 -3.65 10.70
C GLU A 53 20.29 -2.59 11.73
N THR A 54 21.08 -1.57 11.33
CA THR A 54 21.45 -0.44 12.20
C THR A 54 20.22 0.36 12.66
N ALA A 55 19.22 0.53 11.79
CA ALA A 55 17.95 1.19 12.12
C ALA A 55 17.00 0.31 12.97
N ASN A 56 17.43 -0.91 13.30
CA ASN A 56 16.71 -1.93 14.05
C ASN A 56 15.32 -2.25 13.44
N LEU A 57 15.25 -2.32 12.11
CA LEU A 57 14.00 -2.47 11.38
C LEU A 57 13.25 -3.76 11.74
N LYS A 58 13.97 -4.89 11.87
CA LYS A 58 13.34 -6.18 12.24
C LYS A 58 12.66 -6.10 13.60
N HIS A 59 13.30 -5.47 14.58
CA HIS A 59 12.71 -5.29 15.89
C HIS A 59 11.43 -4.45 15.80
N LYS A 60 11.46 -3.29 15.13
CA LYS A 60 10.29 -2.43 14.93
C LYS A 60 9.13 -3.15 14.22
N ILE A 61 9.44 -4.00 13.23
CA ILE A 61 8.43 -4.86 12.58
C ILE A 61 7.83 -5.82 13.60
N ASN A 62 8.65 -6.50 14.40
CA ASN A 62 8.15 -7.42 15.44
C ASN A 62 7.29 -6.68 16.48
N GLN A 63 7.64 -5.46 16.87
CA GLN A 63 6.82 -4.63 17.76
C GLN A 63 5.44 -4.32 17.15
N MET A 64 5.40 -3.98 15.85
CA MET A 64 4.15 -3.78 15.11
C MET A 64 3.28 -5.04 15.11
N PHE A 65 3.85 -6.19 14.74
CA PHE A 65 3.12 -7.48 14.72
C PHE A 65 2.74 -7.96 16.11
N GLY A 66 3.52 -7.59 17.14
CA GLY A 66 3.27 -7.91 18.54
C GLY A 66 2.18 -7.06 19.21
N GLY A 67 1.68 -6.01 18.54
CA GLY A 67 0.66 -5.13 19.10
C GLY A 67 1.19 -4.13 20.12
N GLU A 68 2.47 -3.78 20.03
CA GLU A 68 3.04 -2.72 20.85
C GLU A 68 2.57 -1.34 20.37
N HIS A 69 2.57 -0.37 21.29
CA HIS A 69 2.12 1.00 21.05
C HIS A 69 3.18 1.82 20.31
N ILE A 70 3.49 1.43 19.07
CA ILE A 70 4.55 2.05 18.26
C ILE A 70 4.16 3.42 17.70
N ASN A 71 2.86 3.77 17.70
CA ASN A 71 2.41 5.13 17.45
C ASN A 71 2.50 5.91 18.76
N SER A 72 3.71 6.38 19.06
CA SER A 72 4.05 7.02 20.34
C SER A 72 3.32 8.33 20.58
N THR A 73 3.05 9.12 19.53
CA THR A 73 2.39 10.43 19.65
C THR A 73 0.94 10.33 20.11
N GLU A 74 0.28 9.21 19.83
CA GLU A 74 -1.11 8.98 20.22
C GLU A 74 -1.24 7.82 21.23
N ASN A 75 -0.11 7.21 21.60
CA ASN A 75 -0.03 6.03 22.45
C ASN A 75 -0.95 4.88 21.97
N ARG A 76 -0.85 4.51 20.70
CA ARG A 76 -1.68 3.48 20.06
C ARG A 76 -0.85 2.39 19.41
N SER A 77 -1.41 1.19 19.36
CA SER A 77 -0.93 0.10 18.51
C SER A 77 -1.21 0.37 17.03
N VAL A 78 -0.45 -0.29 16.15
CA VAL A 78 -0.64 -0.25 14.69
C VAL A 78 -0.81 -1.68 14.19
N LEU A 79 -2.05 -2.16 14.13
CA LEU A 79 -2.35 -3.60 14.02
C LEU A 79 -3.23 -3.97 12.82
N HIS A 80 -3.19 -3.20 11.74
CA HIS A 80 -3.98 -3.48 10.53
C HIS A 80 -3.75 -4.89 9.93
N VAL A 81 -2.60 -5.53 10.22
CA VAL A 81 -2.32 -6.94 9.86
C VAL A 81 -3.26 -7.94 10.55
N ALA A 82 -3.79 -7.60 11.74
CA ALA A 82 -4.73 -8.45 12.46
C ALA A 82 -6.07 -8.61 11.72
N LEU A 83 -6.44 -7.62 10.90
CA LEU A 83 -7.71 -7.59 10.14
C LEU A 83 -7.83 -8.73 9.12
N ARG A 84 -6.69 -9.31 8.73
CA ARG A 84 -6.60 -10.40 7.76
C ARG A 84 -5.83 -11.60 8.31
N ALA A 85 -5.70 -11.71 9.63
CA ALA A 85 -5.10 -12.87 10.27
C ALA A 85 -6.05 -14.10 10.20
N PRO A 86 -5.52 -15.33 10.05
CA PRO A 86 -6.31 -16.55 10.16
C PRO A 86 -7.13 -16.61 11.46
N ARG A 87 -8.32 -17.24 11.40
CA ARG A 87 -9.31 -17.27 12.50
C ARG A 87 -8.79 -17.84 13.82
N ASP A 88 -7.83 -18.74 13.73
CA ASP A 88 -7.17 -19.43 14.83
C ASP A 88 -5.93 -18.68 15.37
N THR A 89 -5.55 -17.56 14.76
CA THR A 89 -4.41 -16.76 15.21
C THR A 89 -4.75 -16.04 16.53
N VAL A 90 -3.74 -15.91 17.40
CA VAL A 90 -3.84 -15.13 18.62
C VAL A 90 -2.95 -13.90 18.49
N ILE A 91 -3.55 -12.72 18.44
CA ILE A 91 -2.83 -11.44 18.45
C ILE A 91 -3.38 -10.65 19.63
N GLN A 92 -2.50 -10.36 20.59
CA GLN A 92 -2.85 -9.63 21.81
C GLN A 92 -2.73 -8.14 21.58
N ASN A 93 -3.74 -7.38 22.00
CA ASN A 93 -3.66 -5.93 22.15
C ASN A 93 -4.29 -5.57 23.50
N ASP A 94 -3.55 -4.90 24.37
CA ASP A 94 -3.99 -4.55 25.74
C ASP A 94 -4.58 -5.74 26.53
N GLY A 95 -3.95 -6.91 26.40
CA GLY A 95 -4.36 -8.14 27.10
C GLY A 95 -5.59 -8.85 26.52
N LYS A 96 -6.09 -8.41 25.35
CA LYS A 96 -7.22 -9.03 24.65
C LYS A 96 -6.80 -9.60 23.30
N ASN A 97 -7.25 -10.82 22.99
CA ASN A 97 -7.13 -11.35 21.63
C ASN A 97 -8.09 -10.63 20.68
N VAL A 98 -7.55 -9.82 19.77
CA VAL A 98 -8.37 -9.01 18.85
C VAL A 98 -8.92 -9.82 17.67
N VAL A 99 -8.27 -10.93 17.30
CA VAL A 99 -8.63 -11.73 16.12
C VAL A 99 -10.05 -12.29 16.23
N GLN A 100 -10.47 -12.72 17.42
CA GLN A 100 -11.82 -13.23 17.62
C GLN A 100 -12.90 -12.17 17.39
N ASP A 101 -12.64 -10.92 17.80
CA ASP A 101 -13.60 -9.83 17.58
C ASP A 101 -13.62 -9.40 16.11
N ILE A 102 -12.48 -9.45 15.43
CA ILE A 102 -12.38 -9.25 13.98
C ILE A 102 -13.26 -10.25 13.23
N TRP A 103 -13.12 -11.54 13.55
CA TRP A 103 -13.91 -12.57 12.89
C TRP A 103 -15.41 -12.51 13.20
N LYS A 104 -15.83 -12.03 14.38
CA LYS A 104 -17.25 -11.72 14.63
C LYS A 104 -17.79 -10.65 13.69
N VAL A 105 -17.01 -9.61 13.39
CA VAL A 105 -17.41 -8.57 12.43
C VAL A 105 -17.41 -9.13 11.00
N LEU A 106 -16.41 -9.91 10.62
CA LEU A 106 -16.35 -10.56 9.30
C LEU A 106 -17.52 -11.53 9.08
N ASP A 107 -17.85 -12.38 10.06
CA ASP A 107 -18.99 -13.30 10.00
C ASP A 107 -20.31 -12.53 9.86
N LYS A 108 -20.45 -11.39 10.56
CA LYS A 108 -21.61 -10.51 10.44
C LYS A 108 -21.70 -9.86 9.06
N ILE A 109 -20.57 -9.45 8.47
CA ILE A 109 -20.54 -8.90 7.10
C ILE A 109 -20.92 -9.99 6.10
N GLN A 110 -20.39 -11.20 6.28
CA GLN A 110 -20.73 -12.34 5.43
C GLN A 110 -22.25 -12.57 5.45
N GLU A 111 -22.84 -12.74 6.63
CA GLU A 111 -24.29 -12.99 6.77
C GLU A 111 -25.12 -11.87 6.11
N LEU A 112 -24.79 -10.61 6.38
CA LEU A 112 -25.50 -9.49 5.78
C LEU A 112 -25.37 -9.50 4.25
N SER A 113 -24.13 -9.63 3.73
CA SER A 113 -23.89 -9.60 2.29
C SER A 113 -24.59 -10.74 1.56
N GLU A 114 -24.62 -11.94 2.13
CA GLU A 114 -25.35 -13.08 1.58
C GLU A 114 -26.85 -12.81 1.52
N ARG A 115 -27.43 -12.25 2.61
CA ARG A 115 -28.85 -11.90 2.67
C ARG A 115 -29.25 -10.80 1.68
N VAL A 116 -28.39 -9.80 1.48
CA VAL A 116 -28.61 -8.76 0.48
C VAL A 116 -28.52 -9.33 -0.92
N CYS A 117 -27.45 -10.06 -1.25
CA CYS A 117 -27.23 -10.60 -2.59
C CYS A 117 -28.25 -11.68 -2.99
N ASN A 118 -28.81 -12.44 -2.03
CA ASN A 118 -29.86 -13.42 -2.30
C ASN A 118 -31.30 -12.86 -2.23
N GLY A 119 -31.45 -11.57 -1.95
CA GLY A 119 -32.74 -10.88 -1.92
C GLY A 119 -33.60 -11.17 -0.69
N SER A 120 -33.08 -11.87 0.32
CA SER A 120 -33.79 -12.08 1.59
C SER A 120 -33.75 -10.85 2.50
N TRP A 121 -32.83 -9.90 2.25
CA TRP A 121 -32.88 -8.55 2.78
C TRP A 121 -33.47 -7.59 1.75
N VAL A 122 -34.61 -7.00 2.07
CA VAL A 122 -35.36 -6.10 1.18
C VAL A 122 -35.40 -4.67 1.72
N GLY A 123 -35.53 -3.70 0.82
CA GLY A 123 -35.73 -2.30 1.17
C GLY A 123 -37.12 -2.04 1.77
N ALA A 124 -37.41 -0.79 2.10
CA ALA A 124 -38.68 -0.42 2.74
C ALA A 124 -39.93 -0.80 1.91
N THR A 125 -39.80 -0.91 0.60
CA THR A 125 -40.85 -1.29 -0.36
C THR A 125 -40.98 -2.81 -0.56
N GLY A 126 -40.17 -3.62 0.11
CA GLY A 126 -40.14 -5.07 -0.09
C GLY A 126 -39.39 -5.54 -1.34
N LEU A 127 -38.74 -4.62 -2.06
CA LEU A 127 -37.91 -4.95 -3.23
C LEU A 127 -36.45 -5.25 -2.82
N PRO A 128 -35.75 -6.12 -3.56
CA PRO A 128 -34.31 -6.34 -3.38
C PRO A 128 -33.51 -5.05 -3.52
N LEU A 129 -32.41 -4.94 -2.77
CA LEU A 129 -31.48 -3.82 -2.89
C LEU A 129 -30.55 -4.05 -4.08
N THR A 130 -30.53 -3.12 -5.02
CA THR A 130 -29.69 -3.18 -6.24
C THR A 130 -28.51 -2.24 -6.23
N ASP A 131 -28.56 -1.20 -5.40
CA ASP A 131 -27.61 -0.10 -5.39
C ASP A 131 -27.03 0.07 -3.98
N VAL A 132 -25.70 0.21 -3.91
CA VAL A 132 -24.98 0.51 -2.67
C VAL A 132 -24.40 1.91 -2.78
N VAL A 133 -24.82 2.79 -1.88
CA VAL A 133 -24.23 4.13 -1.75
C VAL A 133 -23.43 4.18 -0.46
N ALA A 134 -22.12 4.31 -0.57
CA ALA A 134 -21.26 4.61 0.58
C ALA A 134 -21.36 6.11 0.89
N VAL A 135 -22.24 6.49 1.82
CA VAL A 135 -22.49 7.89 2.18
C VAL A 135 -21.75 8.28 3.46
N GLY A 136 -21.32 9.54 3.53
CA GLY A 136 -21.17 10.25 4.80
C GLY A 136 -22.51 10.43 5.53
N PRO A 137 -22.57 11.19 6.64
CA PRO A 137 -23.66 11.13 7.63
C PRO A 137 -25.05 11.67 7.19
N SER A 138 -25.69 11.10 6.16
CA SER A 138 -27.08 11.41 5.76
C SER A 138 -27.79 10.25 5.02
N ALA A 139 -28.44 9.32 5.75
CA ALA A 139 -29.60 8.51 5.28
C ALA A 139 -30.28 7.78 6.49
N VAL A 140 -31.39 7.06 6.30
CA VAL A 140 -32.36 6.76 7.37
C VAL A 140 -32.64 5.25 7.48
N ALA A 141 -32.20 4.65 8.59
CA ALA A 141 -32.53 3.34 9.20
C ALA A 141 -32.58 2.04 8.36
N ARG A 142 -33.36 1.94 7.26
CA ARG A 142 -33.54 0.69 6.47
C ARG A 142 -32.63 0.57 5.24
N HIS A 143 -32.13 1.71 4.78
CA HIS A 143 -31.22 1.81 3.65
C HIS A 143 -29.78 2.11 4.11
N MET A 144 -29.52 1.98 5.41
CA MET A 144 -28.26 2.35 6.00
C MET A 144 -27.69 1.27 6.91
N VAL A 145 -26.40 1.07 6.72
CA VAL A 145 -25.49 0.38 7.60
C VAL A 145 -24.38 1.37 7.97
N ALA A 146 -23.82 1.24 9.16
CA ALA A 146 -22.74 2.12 9.61
C ALA A 146 -21.45 1.33 9.77
N VAL A 147 -20.31 1.90 9.35
CA VAL A 147 -18.98 1.44 9.74
C VAL A 147 -18.37 2.50 10.65
N SER A 148 -18.22 2.22 11.94
CA SER A 148 -17.80 3.22 12.92
C SER A 148 -17.24 2.60 14.20
N THR A 149 -16.29 3.28 14.84
CA THR A 149 -15.81 2.98 16.20
C THR A 149 -16.76 3.48 17.29
N ASN A 150 -17.71 4.37 16.97
CA ASN A 150 -18.58 5.03 17.95
C ASN A 150 -20.06 4.64 17.76
N LEU A 151 -20.49 3.59 18.47
CA LEU A 151 -21.86 3.07 18.39
C LEU A 151 -22.92 4.04 18.95
N MET A 152 -22.57 4.88 19.94
CA MET A 152 -23.52 5.87 20.48
C MET A 152 -23.92 6.91 19.43
N LEU A 153 -22.96 7.35 18.61
CA LEU A 153 -23.27 8.27 17.51
C LEU A 153 -24.06 7.59 16.40
N VAL A 154 -23.83 6.30 16.13
CA VAL A 154 -24.61 5.51 15.16
C VAL A 154 -26.07 5.40 15.59
N GLU A 155 -26.32 5.07 16.85
CA GLU A 155 -27.68 5.00 17.40
C GLU A 155 -28.37 6.37 17.39
N LYS A 156 -27.65 7.43 17.83
CA LYS A 156 -28.15 8.80 17.78
C LYS A 156 -28.48 9.27 16.36
N PHE A 157 -27.77 8.74 15.37
CA PHE A 157 -28.03 8.99 13.96
C PHE A 157 -29.28 8.27 13.44
N GLY A 158 -29.82 7.30 14.19
CA GLY A 158 -31.02 6.54 13.85
C GLY A 158 -30.74 5.25 13.08
N ILE A 159 -29.50 4.76 13.10
CA ILE A 159 -29.13 3.45 12.55
C ILE A 159 -29.24 2.41 13.68
N ASP A 160 -29.92 1.31 13.42
CA ASP A 160 -29.98 0.17 14.35
C ASP A 160 -28.55 -0.27 14.70
N PRO A 161 -28.16 -0.35 15.98
CA PRO A 161 -26.84 -0.86 16.38
C PRO A 161 -26.52 -2.25 15.80
N ASN A 162 -27.52 -3.08 15.51
CA ASN A 162 -27.35 -4.35 14.81
C ASN A 162 -26.91 -4.19 13.35
N ASN A 163 -27.09 -3.02 12.75
CA ASN A 163 -26.62 -2.64 11.42
C ASN A 163 -25.30 -1.84 11.46
N ALA A 164 -24.64 -1.79 12.62
CA ALA A 164 -23.33 -1.20 12.80
C ALA A 164 -22.20 -2.25 12.73
N PHE A 165 -21.14 -1.92 12.00
CA PHE A 165 -19.94 -2.72 11.83
C PHE A 165 -18.76 -1.96 12.41
N THR A 166 -18.27 -2.44 13.56
CA THR A 166 -17.19 -1.76 14.26
C THR A 166 -15.83 -2.06 13.64
N PHE A 167 -14.90 -1.14 13.85
CA PHE A 167 -13.47 -1.35 13.69
C PHE A 167 -12.76 -0.70 14.89
N TRP A 168 -11.44 -0.82 14.96
CA TRP A 168 -10.67 -0.43 16.14
C TRP A 168 -9.82 0.81 15.89
N ASP A 169 -9.47 1.51 16.96
CA ASP A 169 -8.64 2.72 16.96
C ASP A 169 -7.20 2.49 16.49
N TRP A 170 -6.67 1.27 16.61
CA TRP A 170 -5.37 0.85 16.06
C TRP A 170 -5.40 0.61 14.54
N VAL A 171 -6.56 0.77 13.89
CA VAL A 171 -6.71 0.77 12.43
C VAL A 171 -6.65 2.20 11.92
N GLY A 172 -5.50 2.60 11.38
CA GLY A 172 -5.36 3.88 10.68
C GLY A 172 -6.25 3.94 9.43
N GLY A 173 -6.86 5.09 9.14
CA GLY A 173 -7.81 5.26 8.03
C GLY A 173 -7.27 4.79 6.69
N ARG A 174 -6.05 5.21 6.31
CA ARG A 174 -5.37 4.76 5.08
C ARG A 174 -4.95 3.28 5.05
N TYR A 175 -5.04 2.57 6.18
CA TYR A 175 -4.79 1.12 6.29
C TYR A 175 -6.07 0.31 6.54
N SER A 176 -7.25 0.93 6.41
CA SER A 176 -8.52 0.36 6.88
C SER A 176 -9.26 -0.51 5.87
N VAL A 177 -8.80 -0.65 4.62
CA VAL A 177 -9.54 -1.39 3.56
C VAL A 177 -9.82 -2.86 3.93
N CYS A 178 -8.95 -3.49 4.73
CA CYS A 178 -9.15 -4.87 5.21
C CYS A 178 -10.09 -4.97 6.42
N SER A 179 -10.56 -3.83 6.97
CA SER A 179 -11.58 -3.79 8.03
C SER A 179 -12.98 -3.75 7.42
N ALA A 180 -14.01 -3.59 8.26
CA ALA A 180 -15.37 -3.34 7.82
C ALA A 180 -15.49 -2.19 6.80
N VAL A 181 -14.56 -1.21 6.81
CA VAL A 181 -14.57 -0.07 5.87
C VAL A 181 -14.55 -0.52 4.42
N GLY A 182 -13.66 -1.45 4.05
CA GLY A 182 -13.61 -2.00 2.69
C GLY A 182 -14.36 -3.32 2.56
N VAL A 183 -14.27 -4.20 3.56
CA VAL A 183 -14.82 -5.56 3.48
C VAL A 183 -16.34 -5.55 3.28
N LEU A 184 -17.07 -4.66 3.96
CA LEU A 184 -18.53 -4.57 3.82
C LEU A 184 -18.97 -4.18 2.39
N PRO A 185 -18.60 -3.01 1.83
CA PRO A 185 -19.03 -2.64 0.49
C PRO A 185 -18.51 -3.59 -0.59
N LEU A 186 -17.28 -4.12 -0.46
CA LEU A 186 -16.76 -5.10 -1.40
C LEU A 186 -17.52 -6.42 -1.34
N SER A 187 -17.97 -6.86 -0.15
CA SER A 187 -18.75 -8.09 -0.02
C SER A 187 -20.16 -7.94 -0.56
N LEU A 188 -20.76 -6.75 -0.44
CA LEU A 188 -22.05 -6.45 -1.07
C LEU A 188 -21.94 -6.45 -2.60
N GLN A 189 -20.84 -5.95 -3.15
CA GLN A 189 -20.65 -5.86 -4.61
C GLN A 189 -20.20 -7.19 -5.25
N TYR A 190 -19.27 -7.90 -4.61
CA TYR A 190 -18.57 -9.04 -5.20
C TYR A 190 -18.84 -10.37 -4.47
N GLY A 191 -19.53 -10.34 -3.34
CA GLY A 191 -19.73 -11.48 -2.47
C GLY A 191 -18.53 -11.72 -1.53
N PHE A 192 -18.82 -12.16 -0.32
CA PHE A 192 -17.81 -12.37 0.73
C PHE A 192 -16.71 -13.37 0.31
N GLN A 193 -17.04 -14.40 -0.49
CA GLN A 193 -16.05 -15.38 -0.97
C GLN A 193 -14.92 -14.75 -1.81
N ILE A 194 -15.21 -13.69 -2.57
CA ILE A 194 -14.19 -12.97 -3.34
C ILE A 194 -13.34 -12.12 -2.39
N VAL A 195 -13.96 -11.44 -1.43
CA VAL A 195 -13.26 -10.61 -0.44
C VAL A 195 -12.39 -11.45 0.49
N GLU A 196 -12.80 -12.66 0.83
CA GLU A 196 -12.00 -13.60 1.62
C GLU A 196 -10.70 -13.97 0.89
N LYS A 197 -10.73 -14.14 -0.44
CA LYS A 197 -9.51 -14.35 -1.25
C LYS A 197 -8.60 -13.12 -1.21
N PHE A 198 -9.17 -11.92 -1.27
CA PHE A 198 -8.42 -10.68 -1.12
C PHE A 198 -7.73 -10.59 0.25
N LEU A 199 -8.44 -10.88 1.34
CA LEU A 199 -7.87 -10.90 2.69
C LEU A 199 -6.77 -11.96 2.83
N LYS A 200 -6.97 -13.16 2.27
CA LYS A 200 -5.94 -14.21 2.23
C LYS A 200 -4.68 -13.77 1.48
N GLY A 201 -4.82 -13.07 0.36
CA GLY A 201 -3.70 -12.49 -0.38
C GLY A 201 -2.92 -11.46 0.45
N ALA A 202 -3.62 -10.54 1.12
CA ALA A 202 -3.00 -9.56 2.00
C ALA A 202 -2.30 -10.23 3.21
N SER A 203 -2.92 -11.25 3.81
CA SER A 203 -2.32 -12.06 4.89
C SER A 203 -1.04 -12.78 4.44
N SER A 204 -1.04 -13.30 3.21
CA SER A 204 0.13 -13.95 2.62
C SER A 204 1.32 -12.99 2.50
N ILE A 205 1.07 -11.73 2.13
CA ILE A 205 2.12 -10.71 2.05
C ILE A 205 2.57 -10.26 3.44
N ASP A 206 1.68 -10.18 4.43
CA ASP A 206 2.06 -9.89 5.82
C ASP A 206 3.01 -10.95 6.38
N GLN A 207 2.69 -12.23 6.15
CA GLN A 207 3.54 -13.34 6.57
C GLN A 207 4.90 -13.30 5.87
N HIS A 208 4.94 -12.98 4.57
CA HIS A 208 6.19 -12.78 3.83
C HIS A 208 7.00 -11.62 4.42
N PHE A 209 6.37 -10.48 4.66
CA PHE A 209 6.99 -9.29 5.23
C PHE A 209 7.62 -9.59 6.60
N HIS A 210 6.88 -10.29 7.47
CA HIS A 210 7.33 -10.64 8.82
C HIS A 210 8.45 -11.69 8.81
N SER A 211 8.27 -12.80 8.08
CA SER A 211 9.09 -14.01 8.26
C SER A 211 10.23 -14.16 7.24
N ALA A 212 10.11 -13.61 6.03
CA ALA A 212 11.09 -13.89 4.98
C ALA A 212 12.45 -13.22 5.28
N PRO A 213 13.56 -13.91 4.96
CA PRO A 213 14.90 -13.32 4.97
C PRO A 213 14.94 -12.02 4.17
N TYR A 214 15.79 -11.09 4.58
CA TYR A 214 15.87 -9.76 3.98
C TYR A 214 16.10 -9.82 2.47
N GLU A 215 16.93 -10.76 2.02
CA GLU A 215 17.34 -10.98 0.63
C GLU A 215 16.22 -11.53 -0.27
N LYS A 216 15.06 -11.89 0.31
CA LYS A 216 13.91 -12.43 -0.42
C LYS A 216 12.62 -11.66 -0.15
N ASN A 217 12.68 -10.57 0.61
CA ASN A 217 11.50 -9.91 1.15
C ASN A 217 11.06 -8.73 0.28
N ILE A 218 10.08 -8.95 -0.60
CA ILE A 218 9.62 -7.97 -1.61
C ILE A 218 9.28 -6.60 -0.99
N PRO A 219 8.46 -6.49 0.08
CA PRO A 219 8.15 -5.19 0.67
C PRO A 219 9.39 -4.45 1.19
N LYS A 220 10.37 -5.16 1.74
CA LYS A 220 11.61 -4.55 2.24
C LYS A 220 12.46 -4.00 1.08
N TYR A 221 12.50 -4.70 -0.06
CA TYR A 221 13.16 -4.21 -1.28
C TYR A 221 12.49 -2.96 -1.83
N LEU A 222 11.16 -2.94 -1.98
CA LEU A 222 10.43 -1.75 -2.47
C LEU A 222 10.71 -0.53 -1.61
N ASN A 223 10.65 -0.68 -0.28
CA ASN A 223 10.97 0.40 0.65
C ASN A 223 12.43 0.88 0.51
N TRP A 224 13.38 -0.01 0.28
CA TRP A 224 14.78 0.38 0.08
C TRP A 224 15.05 1.03 -1.27
N ILE A 225 14.35 0.62 -2.31
CA ILE A 225 14.44 1.26 -3.62
C ILE A 225 13.94 2.70 -3.51
N SER A 226 12.79 2.90 -2.85
CA SER A 226 12.24 4.22 -2.54
C SER A 226 13.24 5.05 -1.71
N LEU A 227 13.71 4.49 -0.59
CA LEU A 227 14.67 5.16 0.30
C LEU A 227 16.01 5.46 -0.39
N TYR A 228 16.51 4.55 -1.24
CA TYR A 228 17.74 4.75 -2.01
C TYR A 228 17.56 5.80 -3.11
N GLY A 229 16.41 5.80 -3.79
CA GLY A 229 15.99 6.86 -4.70
C GLY A 229 15.94 8.20 -3.99
N ALA A 230 15.35 8.25 -2.80
CA ALA A 230 15.31 9.42 -1.95
C ALA A 230 16.71 9.86 -1.49
N PHE A 231 17.59 8.95 -1.05
CA PHE A 231 18.98 9.27 -0.72
C PHE A 231 19.77 9.80 -1.92
N ARG A 232 19.50 9.30 -3.14
CA ARG A 232 20.12 9.79 -4.38
C ARG A 232 19.67 11.21 -4.73
N LEU A 233 18.42 11.56 -4.43
CA LEU A 233 17.88 12.90 -4.59
C LEU A 233 18.41 13.86 -3.51
N VAL A 234 18.52 13.38 -2.26
CA VAL A 234 19.08 14.14 -1.13
C VAL A 234 20.59 14.40 -1.27
N GLU A 235 21.39 13.47 -1.78
CA GLU A 235 22.82 13.74 -2.04
C GLU A 235 23.08 14.50 -3.36
N LEU A 236 22.10 14.59 -4.28
CA LEU A 236 22.16 15.61 -5.33
C LEU A 236 21.97 17.02 -4.74
N MET A 237 21.27 17.16 -3.60
CA MET A 237 21.19 18.43 -2.86
C MET A 237 22.52 18.78 -2.18
N GLU A 238 23.22 17.83 -1.53
CA GLU A 238 24.50 18.13 -0.86
C GLU A 238 25.62 18.52 -1.82
N CYS A 239 25.68 17.93 -3.03
CA CYS A 239 26.63 18.37 -4.05
C CYS A 239 26.30 19.76 -4.65
N PHE A 240 25.05 20.23 -4.54
CA PHE A 240 24.64 21.56 -5.02
C PHE A 240 24.81 22.66 -3.96
N ILE A 241 24.77 22.34 -2.67
CA ILE A 241 24.92 23.33 -1.59
C ILE A 241 26.33 23.92 -1.54
N SER A 242 27.34 23.23 -2.08
CA SER A 242 28.71 23.77 -2.17
C SER A 242 28.99 24.58 -3.45
N TRP A 243 28.05 24.69 -4.40
CA TRP A 243 28.27 25.45 -5.62
C TRP A 243 27.07 26.34 -5.95
N ILE A 244 27.19 27.59 -5.51
CA ILE A 244 26.51 28.77 -6.04
C ILE A 244 25.08 28.99 -5.51
N SER A 245 24.95 30.04 -4.71
CA SER A 245 24.04 31.17 -4.92
C SER A 245 23.23 31.14 -6.23
N CYS A 246 22.26 30.26 -6.37
CA CYS A 246 21.25 30.37 -7.40
C CYS A 246 19.91 29.80 -6.92
N LYS A 247 18.93 30.69 -6.94
CA LYS A 247 17.51 30.46 -6.70
C LYS A 247 16.96 29.23 -7.45
N SER A 248 16.14 28.44 -6.76
CA SER A 248 14.89 27.86 -7.28
C SER A 248 14.89 26.52 -8.06
N GLN A 249 15.68 25.52 -7.68
CA GLN A 249 15.38 24.13 -8.05
C GLN A 249 15.41 23.21 -6.83
N CYS A 250 14.38 23.30 -5.97
CA CYS A 250 14.04 22.23 -5.03
C CYS A 250 13.62 21.01 -5.85
N LEU A 251 14.52 20.04 -5.99
CA LEU A 251 14.21 18.73 -6.54
C LEU A 251 13.50 17.95 -5.45
N HIS A 252 12.17 18.11 -5.38
CA HIS A 252 11.34 17.37 -4.43
C HIS A 252 11.51 15.87 -4.68
N LEU A 253 11.42 15.08 -3.60
CA LEU A 253 11.31 13.63 -3.71
C LEU A 253 10.06 13.27 -4.52
N LEU A 254 10.22 12.82 -5.77
CA LEU A 254 9.11 12.42 -6.66
C LEU A 254 9.16 10.92 -6.90
N GLN A 255 8.00 10.28 -6.99
CA GLN A 255 7.86 8.89 -7.40
C GLN A 255 6.63 8.77 -8.32
N ALA A 256 6.80 8.10 -9.46
CA ALA A 256 5.70 7.80 -10.37
C ALA A 256 5.21 6.36 -10.16
N ILE A 257 3.92 6.17 -9.97
CA ILE A 257 3.27 4.85 -9.87
C ILE A 257 2.51 4.59 -11.17
N LEU A 258 2.94 3.61 -11.95
CA LEU A 258 2.55 3.46 -13.35
C LEU A 258 1.99 2.05 -13.59
N PRO A 259 0.71 1.80 -13.23
CA PRO A 259 0.09 0.51 -13.49
C PRO A 259 -0.30 0.38 -14.97
N TYR A 260 0.22 -0.65 -15.64
CA TYR A 260 -0.17 -1.05 -16.99
C TYR A 260 -1.39 -1.96 -16.91
N SER A 261 -2.47 -1.40 -16.37
CA SER A 261 -3.78 -2.02 -16.26
C SER A 261 -4.80 -0.96 -15.87
N GLN A 262 -5.78 -0.71 -16.74
CA GLN A 262 -6.84 0.27 -16.46
C GLN A 262 -7.66 -0.11 -15.22
N ALA A 263 -7.76 -1.40 -14.88
CA ALA A 263 -8.44 -1.85 -13.67
C ALA A 263 -7.79 -1.33 -12.36
N LEU A 264 -6.56 -0.83 -12.44
CA LEU A 264 -5.81 -0.23 -11.33
C LEU A 264 -5.82 1.31 -11.36
N GLU A 265 -6.73 1.96 -12.10
CA GLU A 265 -6.81 3.42 -12.18
C GLU A 265 -6.98 4.15 -10.83
N LYS A 266 -7.53 3.47 -9.81
CA LYS A 266 -7.67 4.01 -8.44
C LYS A 266 -6.62 3.48 -7.46
N PHE A 267 -5.68 2.65 -7.93
CA PHE A 267 -4.62 2.11 -7.09
C PHE A 267 -3.68 3.21 -6.61
N ALA A 268 -3.13 3.99 -7.53
CA ALA A 268 -2.16 5.00 -7.17
C ALA A 268 -2.74 6.17 -6.35
N PRO A 269 -3.97 6.68 -6.62
CA PRO A 269 -4.62 7.64 -5.70
C PRO A 269 -4.77 7.10 -4.26
N HIS A 270 -4.98 5.79 -4.09
CA HIS A 270 -4.97 5.18 -2.76
C HIS A 270 -3.55 5.16 -2.16
N ILE A 271 -2.53 4.81 -2.95
CA ILE A 271 -1.13 4.80 -2.48
C ILE A 271 -0.64 6.20 -2.11
N GLN A 272 -1.04 7.25 -2.84
CA GLN A 272 -0.73 8.64 -2.50
C GLN A 272 -1.09 8.94 -1.03
N GLN A 273 -2.29 8.56 -0.59
CA GLN A 273 -2.68 8.73 0.81
C GLN A 273 -1.84 7.85 1.75
N VAL A 274 -1.66 6.56 1.41
CA VAL A 274 -0.90 5.61 2.24
C VAL A 274 0.53 6.09 2.48
N SER A 275 1.18 6.63 1.46
CA SER A 275 2.57 7.08 1.48
C SER A 275 2.70 8.49 2.02
N MET A 276 2.09 9.48 1.37
CA MET A 276 2.30 10.91 1.66
C MET A 276 1.78 11.29 3.05
N GLU A 277 0.63 10.76 3.48
CA GLU A 277 0.08 11.04 4.82
C GLU A 277 0.86 10.30 5.93
N SER A 278 1.51 9.18 5.61
CA SER A 278 2.34 8.43 6.56
C SER A 278 3.72 9.05 6.74
N ASN A 279 4.38 9.36 5.62
CA ASN A 279 5.81 9.62 5.57
C ASN A 279 6.15 11.09 5.32
N GLY A 280 5.19 11.91 4.89
CA GLY A 280 5.32 13.37 4.74
C GLY A 280 5.42 14.08 6.09
N LYS A 281 6.52 13.87 6.81
CA LYS A 281 6.73 14.33 8.19
C LYS A 281 7.96 15.23 8.25
N GLY A 282 7.89 16.29 9.05
CA GLY A 282 9.03 17.19 9.31
C GLY A 282 9.75 16.92 10.64
N VAL A 283 9.31 15.93 11.41
CA VAL A 283 9.79 15.65 12.78
C VAL A 283 9.94 14.14 12.94
N SER A 284 11.02 13.72 13.60
CA SER A 284 11.29 12.32 13.97
C SER A 284 10.41 11.82 15.12
N ILE A 285 10.48 10.52 15.42
CA ILE A 285 9.71 9.91 16.52
C ILE A 285 10.07 10.48 17.91
N ASP A 286 11.29 11.01 18.07
CA ASP A 286 11.78 11.62 19.31
C ASP A 286 11.41 13.12 19.42
N GLY A 287 10.61 13.64 18.50
CA GLY A 287 10.19 15.04 18.49
C GLY A 287 11.24 16.01 17.95
N VAL A 288 12.33 15.51 17.35
CA VAL A 288 13.39 16.34 16.77
C VAL A 288 13.08 16.65 15.29
N PRO A 289 13.13 17.92 14.86
CA PRO A 289 12.97 18.29 13.45
C PRO A 289 13.95 17.54 12.54
N LEU A 290 13.48 17.08 11.38
CA LEU A 290 14.32 16.34 10.43
C LEU A 290 15.24 17.32 9.68
N PRO A 291 16.55 17.01 9.55
CA PRO A 291 17.48 17.82 8.77
C PRO A 291 17.39 17.55 7.25
N TYR A 292 16.44 16.72 6.82
CA TYR A 292 16.23 16.28 5.44
C TYR A 292 14.73 16.17 5.12
N GLU A 293 14.38 16.13 3.83
CA GLU A 293 13.02 15.88 3.36
C GLU A 293 12.62 14.41 3.60
N ALA A 294 11.37 14.17 3.99
CA ALA A 294 10.80 12.84 4.17
C ALA A 294 9.42 12.76 3.48
N GLY A 295 9.13 11.58 2.94
CA GLY A 295 7.93 11.33 2.14
C GLY A 295 8.10 11.82 0.71
N GLU A 296 7.93 10.91 -0.24
CA GLU A 296 7.85 11.20 -1.66
C GLU A 296 6.51 11.87 -1.99
N ILE A 297 6.50 12.70 -3.02
CA ILE A 297 5.29 13.12 -3.72
C ILE A 297 5.01 12.05 -4.78
N ASP A 298 4.00 11.23 -4.50
CA ASP A 298 3.52 10.22 -5.41
C ASP A 298 2.56 10.83 -6.43
N PHE A 299 2.73 10.49 -7.69
CA PHE A 299 1.78 10.81 -8.75
C PHE A 299 1.68 9.67 -9.77
N ASP A 300 0.66 9.71 -10.60
CA ASP A 300 0.32 8.57 -11.45
C ASP A 300 -0.46 8.94 -12.70
N GLU A 301 -0.51 7.95 -13.58
CA GLU A 301 -1.57 7.68 -14.53
C GLU A 301 -1.35 6.24 -15.02
N PRO A 302 -2.41 5.44 -15.29
CA PRO A 302 -2.24 4.13 -15.90
C PRO A 302 -1.45 4.19 -17.22
N GLY A 303 -0.70 3.14 -17.50
CA GLY A 303 -0.14 2.91 -18.85
C GLY A 303 -1.24 2.39 -19.80
N THR A 304 -1.27 2.80 -21.06
CA THR A 304 -0.34 3.72 -21.74
C THR A 304 -0.67 5.22 -21.63
N ASN A 305 -1.80 5.61 -21.01
CA ASN A 305 -2.24 7.02 -20.90
C ASN A 305 -1.12 7.97 -20.41
N GLY A 306 -0.41 7.59 -19.35
CA GLY A 306 0.70 8.39 -18.79
C GLY A 306 1.83 8.65 -19.80
N GLN A 307 2.06 7.73 -20.74
CA GLN A 307 3.06 7.86 -21.80
C GLN A 307 2.79 9.07 -22.70
N HIS A 308 1.52 9.39 -22.91
CA HIS A 308 1.06 10.49 -23.75
C HIS A 308 0.80 11.78 -22.97
N SER A 309 1.12 11.80 -21.68
CA SER A 309 0.92 12.95 -20.79
C SER A 309 2.24 13.53 -20.29
N PHE A 310 2.99 12.77 -19.48
CA PHE A 310 4.14 13.31 -18.74
C PHE A 310 5.44 12.51 -18.92
N TYR A 311 5.45 11.42 -19.69
CA TYR A 311 6.68 10.64 -19.93
C TYR A 311 7.78 11.45 -20.62
N GLN A 312 7.42 12.47 -21.41
CA GLN A 312 8.39 13.40 -21.98
C GLN A 312 9.24 14.09 -20.88
N LEU A 313 8.64 14.44 -19.75
CA LEU A 313 9.35 14.98 -18.58
C LEU A 313 10.22 13.91 -17.93
N ILE A 314 9.72 12.68 -17.78
CA ILE A 314 10.45 11.56 -17.17
C ILE A 314 11.70 11.21 -17.99
N HIS A 315 11.60 11.24 -19.33
CA HIS A 315 12.69 10.83 -20.23
C HIS A 315 13.75 11.92 -20.46
N GLN A 316 13.34 13.19 -20.60
CA GLN A 316 14.25 14.27 -21.02
C GLN A 316 14.35 15.42 -20.02
N GLY A 317 13.51 15.43 -18.98
CA GLY A 317 13.44 16.47 -17.97
C GLY A 317 14.08 16.05 -16.65
N ARG A 318 13.27 16.02 -15.59
CA ARG A 318 13.73 15.66 -14.24
C ARG A 318 13.79 14.14 -14.12
N ILE A 319 14.78 13.64 -13.39
CA ILE A 319 14.85 12.22 -13.05
C ILE A 319 13.74 11.92 -12.06
N ILE A 320 12.81 11.05 -12.45
CA ILE A 320 11.69 10.58 -11.63
C ILE A 320 11.74 9.06 -11.59
N PRO A 321 12.05 8.45 -10.42
CA PRO A 321 11.87 7.02 -10.20
C PRO A 321 10.44 6.57 -10.53
N CYS A 322 10.34 5.38 -11.14
CA CYS A 322 9.07 4.86 -11.66
C CYS A 322 8.85 3.43 -11.19
N ASP A 323 7.68 3.18 -10.62
CA ASP A 323 7.21 1.85 -10.23
C ASP A 323 6.20 1.36 -11.27
N PHE A 324 6.66 0.46 -12.14
CA PHE A 324 5.85 -0.17 -13.16
C PHE A 324 5.14 -1.40 -12.59
N ILE A 325 3.81 -1.48 -12.75
CA ILE A 325 3.01 -2.61 -12.28
C ILE A 325 2.30 -3.23 -13.50
N GLY A 326 2.62 -4.49 -13.83
CA GLY A 326 2.00 -5.21 -14.93
C GLY A 326 1.29 -6.48 -14.49
N VAL A 327 0.30 -6.93 -15.26
CA VAL A 327 -0.41 -8.19 -15.04
C VAL A 327 -0.23 -9.11 -16.25
N VAL A 328 0.18 -10.36 -16.02
CA VAL A 328 0.51 -11.29 -17.12
C VAL A 328 -0.72 -11.67 -17.97
N LYS A 329 -1.92 -11.60 -17.38
CA LYS A 329 -3.18 -11.95 -18.04
C LYS A 329 -4.18 -10.81 -17.89
N SER A 330 -4.71 -10.34 -19.02
CA SER A 330 -5.82 -9.39 -19.02
C SER A 330 -7.09 -10.02 -18.46
N GLN A 331 -7.88 -9.19 -17.78
CA GLN A 331 -9.22 -9.55 -17.30
C GLN A 331 -10.22 -9.73 -18.45
N GLN A 332 -9.96 -9.09 -19.60
CA GLN A 332 -10.79 -9.12 -20.81
C GLN A 332 -9.88 -9.29 -22.03
N PRO A 333 -9.36 -10.50 -22.29
CA PRO A 333 -8.43 -10.72 -23.39
C PRO A 333 -9.14 -10.54 -24.75
N VAL A 334 -8.54 -9.76 -25.65
CA VAL A 334 -9.06 -9.54 -26.99
C VAL A 334 -8.21 -10.34 -27.98
N TYR A 335 -8.85 -11.19 -28.79
CA TYR A 335 -8.18 -11.97 -29.82
C TYR A 335 -8.68 -11.53 -31.19
N LEU A 336 -7.81 -10.91 -31.98
CA LEU A 336 -8.09 -10.60 -33.38
C LEU A 336 -7.56 -11.72 -34.27
N LYS A 337 -8.36 -12.16 -35.23
CA LYS A 337 -8.01 -13.30 -36.08
C LYS A 337 -6.81 -12.94 -36.97
N GLY A 338 -5.68 -13.59 -36.73
CA GLY A 338 -4.43 -13.36 -37.48
C GLY A 338 -3.48 -12.36 -36.83
N GLU A 339 -3.85 -11.77 -35.68
CA GLU A 339 -3.00 -10.85 -34.93
C GLU A 339 -2.77 -11.39 -33.51
N VAL A 340 -1.50 -11.41 -33.10
CA VAL A 340 -1.17 -11.57 -31.69
C VAL A 340 -1.36 -10.19 -31.06
N VAL A 341 -2.57 -9.89 -30.62
CA VAL A 341 -2.82 -8.65 -29.85
C VAL A 341 -2.15 -8.82 -28.50
N SER A 342 -1.11 -8.02 -28.21
CA SER A 342 -0.60 -7.92 -26.84
C SER A 342 -1.66 -7.20 -26.02
N ASN A 343 -2.14 -7.84 -24.96
CA ASN A 343 -3.28 -7.39 -24.15
C ASN A 343 -3.03 -6.08 -23.34
N ASP A 344 -2.01 -5.29 -23.68
CA ASP A 344 -1.65 -4.05 -23.01
C ASP A 344 -1.44 -2.96 -24.08
N GLU A 345 -2.52 -2.30 -24.49
CA GLU A 345 -2.47 -0.90 -24.98
C GLU A 345 -3.02 0.02 -23.88
#